data_AF-A0A534QBS6-F1
#
_entry.id   AF-A0A534QBS6-F1
#
_cell.length_a   1.000
_cell.length_b   1.000
_cell.length_c   1.000
_cell.angle_alpha   90.00
_cell.angle_beta   90.00
_cell.angle_gamma   90.00
#
_symmetry.space_group_name_H-M   'P 1'
#
loop_
_entity.id
_entity.type
_entity.pdbx_description
1 polymer ?
#
loop_
_entity_poly.entity_id
_entity_poly.type
_entity_poly.pdbx_seq_one_letter_code
_entity_poly.pdbx_strand_id
1 'polypeptide(L)'
;MAGQGLSLRACVALFVLLIGRVVAGDEAATPEPAPAQTPPVGYDALFRLPSENKSPQPEGAALDRKRWEERFAATRGDLDTAKSQLAKAQSDLEALAHKTESWQMAAPGAQPTAENSPVSYKLRQDIRKYREEVGRAERRLRDLEVEASLAGVPPEWQKAPEHTDAAPGS
;
A
#
# COMPACT_ATOMS: atom_id res chain seq x y z
N MET A 1 21.01 23.60 -21.76
CA MET A 1 21.30 22.26 -22.30
C MET A 1 20.27 21.32 -21.72
N ALA A 2 19.46 20.70 -22.60
CA ALA A 2 18.34 19.83 -22.30
C ALA A 2 18.67 18.37 -22.67
N GLY A 3 17.93 17.42 -22.11
CA GLY A 3 17.87 15.99 -22.49
C GLY A 3 17.80 15.11 -21.24
N GLN A 4 16.64 14.59 -20.79
CA GLN A 4 15.90 13.44 -21.35
C GLN A 4 16.86 12.29 -21.71
N GLY A 5 16.75 11.07 -21.18
CA GLY A 5 15.56 10.26 -20.94
C GLY A 5 15.81 8.90 -21.63
N LEU A 6 15.09 7.87 -21.17
CA LEU A 6 14.95 6.55 -21.79
C LEU A 6 16.04 5.47 -21.58
N SER A 7 15.56 4.45 -20.87
CA SER A 7 15.38 3.09 -21.43
C SER A 7 16.57 2.14 -21.32
N LEU A 8 16.71 1.60 -20.10
CA LEU A 8 17.28 0.29 -19.84
C LEU A 8 16.32 -0.83 -20.31
N ARG A 9 15.99 -0.84 -21.61
CA ARG A 9 15.36 -1.96 -22.35
C ARG A 9 16.23 -2.35 -23.55
N ALA A 10 17.54 -2.27 -23.39
CA ALA A 10 18.54 -2.49 -24.43
C ALA A 10 19.22 -3.88 -24.33
N CYS A 11 18.45 -4.94 -24.06
CA CYS A 11 18.99 -6.31 -24.06
C CYS A 11 18.27 -7.33 -24.95
N VAL A 12 17.24 -6.98 -25.74
CA VAL A 12 16.59 -7.97 -26.63
C VAL A 12 16.21 -7.39 -27.99
N ALA A 13 17.04 -6.51 -28.56
CA ALA A 13 16.85 -5.96 -29.90
C ALA A 13 18.06 -6.22 -30.81
N LEU A 14 18.62 -7.44 -30.75
CA LEU A 14 19.76 -7.85 -31.57
C LEU A 14 19.49 -9.14 -32.36
N PHE A 15 18.28 -9.35 -32.90
CA PHE A 15 18.03 -10.54 -33.73
C PHE A 15 17.10 -10.39 -34.93
N VAL A 16 16.70 -9.18 -35.36
CA VAL A 16 15.81 -9.05 -36.54
C VAL A 16 16.33 -8.04 -37.57
N LEU A 17 17.65 -8.03 -37.79
CA LEU A 17 18.27 -7.21 -38.83
C LEU A 17 19.29 -8.02 -39.64
N LEU A 18 18.79 -9.03 -40.36
CA LEU A 18 19.49 -9.63 -41.49
C LEU A 18 18.48 -10.00 -42.58
N ILE A 19 18.13 -8.96 -43.34
CA ILE A 19 17.32 -8.98 -44.55
C ILE A 19 18.21 -9.43 -45.72
N GLY A 20 17.83 -10.53 -46.39
CA GLY A 20 17.67 -10.59 -47.85
C GLY A 20 18.90 -10.79 -48.77
N ARG A 21 18.85 -11.87 -49.57
CA ARG A 21 19.04 -11.91 -51.05
C ARG A 21 18.97 -13.37 -51.56
N VAL A 22 17.90 -13.77 -52.26
CA VAL A 22 17.74 -13.85 -53.74
C VAL A 22 18.76 -14.73 -54.46
N VAL A 23 18.31 -15.90 -54.93
CA VAL A 23 18.63 -16.46 -56.27
C VAL A 23 17.38 -17.19 -56.79
N ALA A 24 16.96 -16.80 -57.99
CA ALA A 24 15.89 -17.40 -58.78
C ALA A 24 16.37 -18.68 -59.48
N GLY A 25 15.43 -19.58 -59.78
CA GLY A 25 15.66 -20.77 -60.59
C GLY A 25 14.34 -21.49 -60.86
N ASP A 26 13.60 -20.98 -61.83
CA ASP A 26 12.37 -21.51 -62.42
C ASP A 26 12.75 -22.63 -63.41
N GLU A 27 12.26 -23.87 -63.22
CA GLU A 27 12.06 -24.81 -64.32
C GLU A 27 11.07 -25.94 -63.94
N ALA A 28 10.21 -26.25 -64.91
CA ALA A 28 9.28 -27.39 -65.01
C ALA A 28 7.86 -27.22 -64.43
N ALA A 29 6.97 -26.85 -65.36
CA ALA A 29 5.52 -26.78 -65.27
C ALA A 29 4.83 -28.13 -64.92
N THR A 30 3.75 -28.06 -64.13
CA THR A 30 2.64 -29.02 -64.06
C THR A 30 1.41 -28.26 -63.49
N PRO A 31 0.18 -28.45 -64.01
CA PRO A 31 -0.91 -27.48 -63.84
C PRO A 31 -1.41 -27.37 -62.38
N GLU A 32 -1.59 -26.12 -61.95
CA GLU A 32 -2.00 -25.69 -60.61
C GLU A 32 -3.51 -25.96 -60.36
N PRO A 33 -3.89 -26.71 -59.31
CA PRO A 33 -5.26 -26.72 -58.82
C PRO A 33 -5.54 -25.40 -58.08
N ALA A 34 -6.72 -24.81 -58.33
CA ALA A 34 -7.19 -23.55 -57.76
C ALA A 34 -6.87 -23.38 -56.26
N PRO A 35 -6.50 -22.17 -55.79
CA PRO A 35 -6.07 -21.97 -54.41
C PRO A 35 -7.19 -22.39 -53.45
N ALA A 36 -6.89 -23.40 -52.63
CA ALA A 36 -7.75 -23.81 -51.54
C ALA A 36 -7.98 -22.60 -50.63
N GLN A 37 -9.24 -22.20 -50.50
CA GLN A 37 -9.66 -21.12 -49.61
C GLN A 37 -9.14 -21.40 -48.21
N THR A 38 -8.35 -20.48 -47.66
CA THR A 38 -7.90 -20.54 -46.28
C THR A 38 -9.14 -20.68 -45.37
N PRO A 39 -9.22 -21.72 -44.52
CA PRO A 39 -10.39 -21.89 -43.67
C PRO A 39 -10.52 -20.65 -42.76
N PRO A 40 -11.73 -20.11 -42.59
CA PRO A 40 -11.94 -18.93 -41.77
C PRO A 40 -11.52 -19.24 -40.34
N VAL A 41 -10.42 -18.64 -39.90
CA VAL A 41 -9.93 -18.77 -38.53
C VAL A 41 -10.92 -18.01 -37.66
N GLY A 42 -11.79 -18.77 -36.96
CA GLY A 42 -12.81 -18.18 -36.09
C GLY A 42 -12.14 -17.34 -35.01
N TYR A 43 -12.34 -16.03 -35.04
CA TYR A 43 -11.83 -15.10 -34.03
C TYR A 43 -12.29 -15.47 -32.61
N ASP A 44 -13.41 -16.18 -32.47
CA ASP A 44 -13.87 -16.75 -31.21
C ASP A 44 -12.90 -17.76 -30.59
N ALA A 45 -12.08 -18.44 -31.40
CA ALA A 45 -11.02 -19.32 -30.92
C ALA A 45 -9.83 -18.54 -30.36
N LEU A 46 -9.62 -17.30 -30.82
CA LEU A 46 -8.56 -16.40 -30.35
C LEU A 46 -8.96 -15.66 -29.07
N PHE A 47 -10.26 -15.54 -28.79
CA PHE A 47 -10.80 -14.97 -27.53
C PHE A 47 -11.23 -16.01 -26.50
N ARG A 48 -11.05 -17.31 -26.78
CA ARG A 48 -11.10 -18.34 -25.73
C ARG A 48 -9.89 -18.14 -24.84
N LEU A 49 -10.07 -17.38 -23.76
CA LEU A 49 -9.16 -17.40 -22.63
C LEU A 49 -8.92 -18.87 -22.26
N PRO A 50 -7.66 -19.33 -22.19
CA PRO A 50 -7.36 -20.65 -21.66
C PRO A 50 -8.09 -20.79 -20.32
N SER A 51 -8.79 -21.90 -20.11
CA SER A 51 -9.42 -22.20 -18.81
C SER A 51 -8.42 -22.18 -17.64
N GLU A 52 -7.12 -22.18 -17.96
CA GLU A 52 -5.98 -21.99 -17.06
C GLU A 52 -5.82 -20.54 -16.56
N ASN A 53 -6.47 -19.54 -17.18
CA ASN A 53 -6.56 -18.16 -16.67
C ASN A 53 -7.64 -17.98 -15.60
N LYS A 54 -8.29 -19.08 -15.16
CA LYS A 54 -8.93 -19.09 -13.85
C LYS A 54 -7.80 -19.05 -12.83
N SER A 55 -7.28 -17.85 -12.58
CA SER A 55 -6.37 -17.61 -11.47
C SER A 55 -7.01 -18.32 -10.28
N PRO A 56 -6.31 -19.25 -9.60
CA PRO A 56 -6.77 -19.67 -8.30
C PRO A 56 -7.02 -18.35 -7.57
N GLN A 57 -8.25 -18.16 -7.07
CA GLN A 57 -8.46 -17.08 -6.10
C GLN A 57 -7.29 -17.17 -5.14
N PRO A 58 -6.62 -16.06 -4.80
CA PRO A 58 -5.58 -16.14 -3.80
C PRO A 58 -6.23 -16.84 -2.63
N GLU A 59 -5.80 -18.08 -2.37
CA GLU A 59 -6.06 -18.77 -1.12
C GLU A 59 -5.26 -17.97 -0.10
N GLY A 60 -5.70 -16.75 0.18
CA GLY A 60 -5.49 -16.12 1.46
C GLY A 60 -6.17 -17.10 2.39
N ALA A 61 -5.38 -18.07 2.88
CA ALA A 61 -5.80 -19.18 3.70
C ALA A 61 -6.94 -18.69 4.56
N ALA A 62 -8.13 -19.29 4.42
CA ALA A 62 -9.35 -18.86 5.07
C ALA A 62 -9.05 -18.63 6.55
N LEU A 63 -8.69 -17.40 6.86
CA LEU A 63 -8.31 -17.02 8.20
C LEU A 63 -9.67 -16.96 8.89
N ASP A 64 -9.87 -17.82 9.87
CA ASP A 64 -11.11 -17.84 10.63
C ASP A 64 -11.46 -16.42 11.06
N ARG A 65 -12.75 -16.09 11.04
CA ARG A 65 -13.29 -14.79 11.45
C ARG A 65 -12.61 -14.23 12.69
N LYS A 66 -12.46 -15.07 13.72
CA LYS A 66 -11.80 -14.73 14.99
C LYS A 66 -10.38 -14.20 14.79
N ARG A 67 -9.62 -14.78 13.88
CA ARG A 67 -8.23 -14.37 13.61
C ARG A 67 -8.17 -13.02 12.89
N TRP A 68 -9.12 -12.73 12.00
CA TRP A 68 -9.24 -11.38 11.41
C TRP A 68 -9.60 -10.35 12.49
N GLU A 69 -10.59 -10.64 13.32
CA GLU A 69 -11.00 -9.78 14.43
C GLU A 69 -9.82 -9.49 15.38
N GLU A 70 -9.03 -10.50 15.75
CA GLU A 70 -7.81 -10.35 16.55
C GLU A 70 -6.77 -9.44 15.89
N ARG A 71 -6.54 -9.58 14.57
CA ARG A 71 -5.61 -8.72 13.82
C ARG A 71 -6.06 -7.26 13.79
N PHE A 72 -7.36 -7.03 13.56
CA PHE A 72 -7.94 -5.69 13.57
C PHE A 72 -7.89 -5.09 14.98
N ALA A 73 -8.22 -5.86 16.01
CA ALA A 73 -8.16 -5.43 17.41
C ALA A 73 -6.73 -5.06 17.82
N ALA A 74 -5.74 -5.88 17.49
CA ALA A 74 -4.33 -5.61 17.78
C ALA A 74 -3.86 -4.32 17.08
N THR A 75 -4.17 -4.15 15.80
CA THR A 75 -3.73 -2.98 15.03
C THR A 75 -4.39 -1.68 15.52
N ARG A 76 -5.66 -1.75 15.95
CA ARG A 76 -6.34 -0.63 16.63
C ARG A 76 -5.72 -0.31 17.98
N GLY A 77 -5.43 -1.33 18.78
CA GLY A 77 -4.76 -1.15 20.07
C GLY A 77 -3.39 -0.49 19.93
N ASP A 78 -2.60 -0.87 18.92
CA ASP A 78 -1.33 -0.22 18.59
C ASP A 78 -1.52 1.27 18.24
N LEU A 79 -2.55 1.57 17.44
CA LEU A 79 -2.89 2.93 17.03
C LEU A 79 -3.33 3.79 18.23
N ASP A 80 -4.20 3.26 19.10
CA ASP A 80 -4.67 3.95 20.30
C ASP A 80 -3.52 4.18 21.30
N THR A 81 -2.63 3.19 21.43
CA THR A 81 -1.40 3.32 22.22
C THR A 81 -0.51 4.43 21.67
N ALA A 82 -0.27 4.48 20.36
CA ALA A 82 0.53 5.53 19.74
C ALA A 82 -0.12 6.92 19.91
N LYS A 83 -1.45 7.03 19.76
CA LYS A 83 -2.20 8.27 19.99
C LYS A 83 -2.12 8.74 21.44
N SER A 84 -2.28 7.83 22.40
CA SER A 84 -2.18 8.18 23.82
C SER A 84 -0.77 8.64 24.21
N GLN A 85 0.28 8.03 23.65
CA GLN A 85 1.66 8.47 23.87
C GLN A 85 1.93 9.86 23.28
N LEU A 86 1.39 10.13 22.08
CA LEU A 86 1.44 11.45 21.46
C LEU A 86 0.75 12.50 22.35
N ALA A 87 -0.49 12.23 22.77
CA ALA A 87 -1.27 13.12 23.61
C ALA A 87 -0.57 13.40 24.95
N LYS A 88 0.01 12.37 25.57
CA LYS A 88 0.80 12.51 26.80
C LYS A 88 2.02 13.41 26.60
N ALA A 89 2.80 13.19 25.53
CA ALA A 89 3.98 14.02 25.25
C ALA A 89 3.61 15.49 24.97
N GLN A 90 2.47 15.74 24.32
CA GLN A 90 1.94 17.08 24.13
C GLN A 90 1.53 17.73 25.46
N SER A 91 0.80 17.00 26.30
CA SER A 91 0.40 17.46 27.64
C SER A 91 1.61 17.76 28.53
N ASP A 92 2.66 16.94 28.47
CA ASP A 92 3.88 17.14 29.26
C ASP A 92 4.64 18.39 28.80
N LEU A 93 4.68 18.65 27.49
CA LEU A 93 5.27 19.86 26.92
C LEU A 93 4.48 21.11 27.34
N GLU A 94 3.15 21.04 27.29
CA GLU A 94 2.27 22.12 27.72
C GLU A 94 2.39 22.39 29.23
N ALA A 95 2.47 21.36 30.05
CA ALA A 95 2.68 21.50 31.50
C ALA A 95 4.02 22.15 31.83
N LEU A 96 5.08 21.88 31.05
CA LEU A 96 6.38 22.56 31.19
C LEU A 96 6.31 24.03 30.81
N ALA A 97 5.56 24.38 29.75
CA ALA A 97 5.33 25.76 29.36
C ALA A 97 4.61 26.55 30.48
N HIS A 98 3.50 26.01 30.98
CA HIS A 98 2.71 26.63 32.05
C HIS A 98 3.48 26.81 33.36
N LYS A 99 4.30 25.82 33.76
CA LYS A 99 5.16 25.92 34.95
C LYS A 99 6.21 27.02 34.83
N THR A 100 6.66 27.33 33.62
CA THR A 100 7.69 28.34 33.39
C THR A 100 7.10 29.73 33.35
N GLU A 101 5.96 29.89 32.69
CA GLU A 101 5.26 31.17 32.57
C GLU A 101 4.78 31.69 33.94
N SER A 102 4.44 30.78 34.86
CA SER A 102 3.95 31.13 36.20
C SER A 102 5.00 31.75 37.15
N TRP A 103 6.30 31.67 36.84
CA TRP A 103 7.37 32.10 37.77
C TRP A 103 8.43 33.03 37.15
N GLN A 104 8.36 33.36 35.86
CA GLN A 104 9.38 34.21 35.22
C GLN A 104 9.00 35.70 35.24
N MET A 105 9.22 36.36 36.38
CA MET A 105 9.78 37.72 36.39
C MET A 105 11.31 37.59 36.31
N ALA A 106 11.85 37.32 35.12
CA ALA A 106 13.30 37.17 34.95
C ALA A 106 14.01 38.53 34.94
N ALA A 107 15.17 38.59 35.59
CA ALA A 107 16.04 39.78 35.62
C ALA A 107 16.50 40.14 34.19
N PRO A 108 16.66 41.44 33.86
CA PRO A 108 17.12 41.87 32.54
C PRO A 108 18.49 41.25 32.24
N GLY A 109 18.56 40.37 31.24
CA GLY A 109 19.82 39.79 30.75
C GLY A 109 20.02 38.29 30.98
N ALA A 110 19.18 37.60 31.77
CA ALA A 110 19.23 36.15 31.91
C ALA A 110 17.89 35.53 31.49
N GLN A 111 17.81 35.03 30.25
CA GLN A 111 16.63 34.34 29.75
C GLN A 111 16.93 32.85 29.54
N PRO A 112 16.92 32.01 30.59
CA PRO A 112 16.64 30.59 30.39
C PRO A 112 15.15 30.47 30.07
N THR A 113 14.78 30.73 28.81
CA THR A 113 13.46 30.38 28.29
C THR A 113 13.30 28.86 28.44
N ALA A 114 12.30 28.36 29.19
CA ALA A 114 12.09 26.91 29.30
C ALA A 114 11.73 26.25 27.96
N GLU A 115 11.35 27.05 26.98
CA GLU A 115 11.28 26.65 25.59
C GLU A 115 12.59 26.04 25.04
N ASN A 116 13.74 26.41 25.61
CA ASN A 116 15.09 25.95 25.25
C ASN A 116 15.73 25.03 26.30
N SER A 117 14.91 24.41 27.16
CA SER A 117 15.37 23.36 28.09
C SER A 117 15.74 22.07 27.34
N PRO A 118 16.78 21.33 27.77
CA PRO A 118 17.06 19.99 27.25
C PRO A 118 15.84 19.05 27.31
N VAL A 119 14.98 19.22 28.33
CA VAL A 119 13.76 18.42 28.51
C VAL A 119 12.70 18.77 27.45
N SER A 120 12.50 20.05 27.15
CA SER A 120 11.55 20.45 26.11
C SER A 120 12.03 20.06 24.72
N TYR A 121 13.35 20.06 24.46
CA TYR A 121 13.92 19.52 23.23
C TYR A 121 13.61 18.03 23.07
N LYS A 122 13.80 17.22 24.12
CA LYS A 122 13.47 15.78 24.10
C LYS A 122 11.99 15.55 23.80
N LEU A 123 11.08 16.25 24.48
CA LEU A 123 9.65 16.13 24.22
C LEU A 123 9.26 16.50 22.78
N ARG A 124 9.86 17.54 22.19
CA ARG A 124 9.63 17.88 20.77
C ARG A 124 10.14 16.78 19.82
N GLN A 125 11.20 16.06 20.18
CA GLN A 125 11.66 14.89 19.42
C GLN A 125 10.69 13.72 19.57
N ASP A 126 10.25 13.44 20.80
CA ASP A 126 9.31 12.35 21.09
C ASP A 126 7.96 12.58 20.39
N ILE A 127 7.45 13.81 20.37
CA ILE A 127 6.23 14.17 19.61
C ILE A 127 6.38 13.86 18.12
N ARG A 128 7.56 14.14 17.51
CA ARG A 128 7.81 13.79 16.10
C ARG A 128 7.80 12.29 15.89
N LYS A 129 8.51 11.55 16.75
CA LYS A 129 8.54 10.08 16.72
C LYS A 129 7.14 9.47 16.87
N TYR A 130 6.34 9.95 17.84
CA TYR A 130 4.99 9.44 18.06
C TYR A 130 4.04 9.76 16.90
N ARG A 131 4.19 10.91 16.24
CA ARG A 131 3.46 11.20 14.99
C ARG A 131 3.78 10.22 13.88
N GLU A 132 5.05 9.86 13.73
CA GLU A 132 5.47 8.84 12.76
C GLU A 132 4.93 7.45 13.13
N GLU A 133 4.86 7.12 14.42
CA GLU A 133 4.27 5.87 14.92
C GLU A 133 2.76 5.80 14.65
N VAL A 134 2.02 6.87 14.92
CA VAL A 134 0.60 6.98 14.56
C VAL A 134 0.43 6.77 13.05
N GLY A 135 1.20 7.49 12.23
CA GLY A 135 1.13 7.32 10.77
C GLY A 135 1.51 5.92 10.29
N ARG A 136 2.44 5.23 10.98
CA ARG A 136 2.77 3.83 10.70
C ARG A 136 1.62 2.89 11.06
N ALA A 137 0.99 3.08 12.23
CA ALA A 137 -0.14 2.26 12.67
C ALA A 137 -1.37 2.45 11.76
N GLU A 138 -1.65 3.70 11.34
CA GLU A 138 -2.71 4.01 10.38
C GLU A 138 -2.48 3.40 8.99
N ARG A 139 -1.22 3.33 8.55
CA ARG A 139 -0.88 2.61 7.30
C ARG A 139 -1.13 1.11 7.47
N ARG A 140 -0.68 0.50 8.55
CA ARG A 140 -0.95 -0.93 8.83
C ARG A 140 -2.44 -1.25 8.88
N LEU A 141 -3.25 -0.36 9.46
CA LEU A 141 -4.71 -0.54 9.50
C LEU A 141 -5.29 -0.55 8.08
N ARG A 142 -4.89 0.41 7.24
CA ARG A 142 -5.31 0.45 5.83
C ARG A 142 -4.82 -0.75 5.02
N ASP A 143 -3.58 -1.17 5.24
CA ASP A 143 -3.02 -2.36 4.58
C ASP A 143 -3.83 -3.61 4.96
N LEU A 144 -4.22 -3.73 6.23
CA LEU A 144 -5.08 -4.82 6.72
C LEU A 144 -6.49 -4.77 6.11
N GLU A 145 -7.08 -3.59 5.92
CA GLU A 145 -8.36 -3.40 5.24
C GLU A 145 -8.29 -3.82 3.77
N VAL A 146 -7.18 -3.50 3.09
CA VAL A 146 -6.92 -3.93 1.71
C VAL A 146 -6.74 -5.44 1.64
N GLU A 147 -5.93 -6.03 2.52
CA GLU A 147 -5.77 -7.50 2.61
C GLU A 147 -7.11 -8.20 2.85
N ALA A 148 -7.93 -7.68 3.77
CA ALA A 148 -9.25 -8.21 4.06
C ALA A 148 -10.17 -8.12 2.83
N SER A 149 -10.16 -6.99 2.13
CA SER A 149 -10.95 -6.78 0.90
C SER A 149 -10.51 -7.72 -0.22
N LEU A 150 -9.20 -7.96 -0.38
CA LEU A 150 -8.65 -8.91 -1.35
C LEU A 150 -8.98 -10.37 -1.01
N ALA A 151 -9.07 -10.69 0.27
CA ALA A 151 -9.49 -12.01 0.76
C ALA A 151 -11.02 -12.21 0.74
N GLY A 152 -11.81 -11.21 0.32
CA GLY A 152 -13.27 -11.27 0.31
C GLY A 152 -13.90 -11.25 1.70
N VAL A 153 -13.19 -10.73 2.70
CA VAL A 153 -13.68 -10.63 4.08
C VAL A 153 -14.77 -9.56 4.16
N PRO A 154 -15.96 -9.89 4.68
CA PRO A 154 -17.03 -8.92 4.85
C PRO A 154 -16.66 -7.75 5.77
N PRO A 155 -17.20 -6.53 5.52
CA PRO A 155 -16.86 -5.34 6.30
C PRO A 155 -17.30 -5.43 7.77
N GLU A 156 -18.28 -6.26 8.11
CA GLU A 156 -18.72 -6.45 9.49
C GLU A 156 -17.67 -7.15 10.36
N TRP A 157 -16.77 -7.95 9.79
CA TRP A 157 -15.65 -8.55 10.54
C TRP A 157 -14.50 -7.57 10.75
N GLN A 158 -14.47 -6.51 9.94
CA GLN A 158 -13.47 -5.46 10.05
C GLN A 158 -13.84 -4.51 11.19
N LYS A 159 -15.12 -4.25 11.44
CA LYS A 159 -15.56 -3.38 12.56
C LYS A 159 -15.21 -3.97 13.92
N ALA A 160 -14.98 -3.11 14.91
CA ALA A 160 -14.92 -3.58 16.29
C ALA A 160 -16.27 -4.26 16.61
N PRO A 161 -16.31 -5.33 17.44
CA PRO A 161 -17.57 -5.89 17.87
C PRO A 161 -18.32 -4.80 18.62
N GLU A 162 -19.21 -4.11 17.92
CA GLU A 162 -20.26 -3.34 18.54
C GLU A 162 -21.03 -4.39 19.33
N HIS A 163 -20.90 -4.38 20.65
CA HIS A 163 -21.86 -5.03 21.51
C HIS A 163 -23.21 -4.41 21.11
N THR A 164 -23.92 -5.08 20.20
CA THR A 164 -25.36 -4.94 20.08
C THR A 164 -25.87 -5.40 21.43
N ASP A 165 -25.94 -4.44 22.36
CA ASP A 165 -26.92 -4.43 23.42
C ASP A 165 -28.25 -4.55 22.69
N ALA A 166 -28.69 -5.79 22.50
CA ALA A 166 -30.06 -6.11 22.24
C ALA A 166 -30.82 -5.42 23.37
N ALA A 167 -31.40 -4.25 23.10
CA ALA A 167 -32.43 -3.69 23.93
C ALA A 167 -33.48 -4.79 24.09
N PRO A 168 -33.70 -5.36 25.28
CA PRO A 168 -34.90 -6.14 25.48
C PRO A 168 -36.02 -5.10 25.51
N GLY A 169 -36.77 -5.03 24.41
CA GLY A 169 -38.10 -4.46 24.45
C GLY A 169 -38.93 -5.25 25.46
N SER A 170 -39.32 -4.59 26.54
CA SER A 170 -40.59 -4.77 27.29
C SER A 170 -40.67 -3.69 28.36
#